data_AF-A0A1D2RHC3-F1
#
_entry.id   AF-A0A1D2RHC3-F1
#
_cell.length_a   1.000
_cell.length_b   1.000
_cell.length_c   1.000
_cell.angle_alpha   90.00
_cell.angle_beta   90.00
_cell.angle_gamma   90.00
#
_symmetry.space_group_name_H-M   'P 1'
#
loop_
_entity.id
_entity.type
_entity.pdbx_description
1 polymer ?
#
loop_
_entity_poly.entity_id
_entity_poly.type
_entity_poly.pdbx_seq_one_letter_code
_entity_poly.pdbx_strand_id
1 'polypeptide(L)'
;MVEMAKTSEGKPPNADEKLMAAISHAGIIIGGILVALIVWLVQKDKSKYVGFQAKQALVYQLVVLVGEGILGVVVFVLGVLTFGIGFFILVPLLVIIGLGTLVYGLYAAYKTYSGEEFRYWIIADVLEKKT
;
A
#
# COMPACT_ATOMS: atom_id res chain seq x y z
N MET A 1 21.96 15.67 1.77
CA MET A 1 21.30 16.54 0.78
C MET A 1 20.36 15.66 -0.01
N VAL A 2 19.18 15.41 0.55
CA VAL A 2 18.17 14.55 -0.05
C VAL A 2 17.47 15.40 -1.09
N GLU A 3 17.75 15.11 -2.35
CA GLU A 3 17.09 15.74 -3.48
C GLU A 3 15.60 15.51 -3.31
N MET A 4 14.89 16.62 -3.04
CA MET A 4 13.46 16.72 -3.02
C MET A 4 12.95 16.00 -4.26
N ALA A 5 12.31 14.84 -4.07
CA ALA A 5 11.58 14.18 -5.13
C ALA A 5 10.64 15.23 -5.70
N LYS A 6 11.05 15.79 -6.84
CA LYS A 6 10.36 16.86 -7.52
C LYS A 6 9.00 16.29 -7.84
N THR A 7 7.97 16.93 -7.29
CA THR A 7 6.61 16.78 -7.78
C THR A 7 6.68 16.70 -9.30
N SER A 8 6.03 15.71 -9.91
CA SER A 8 6.14 15.38 -11.33
C SER A 8 5.77 16.52 -12.31
N GLU A 9 5.43 17.71 -11.80
CA GLU A 9 5.21 18.96 -12.54
C GLU A 9 5.70 20.24 -11.83
N GLY A 10 6.52 20.17 -10.77
CA GLY A 10 7.03 21.36 -10.07
C GLY A 10 5.99 22.18 -9.28
N LYS A 11 4.71 21.76 -9.27
CA LYS A 11 3.62 22.33 -8.49
C LYS A 11 3.24 21.39 -7.34
N PRO A 12 3.00 21.90 -6.12
CA PRO A 12 2.50 21.06 -5.02
C PRO A 12 1.07 20.56 -5.31
N PRO A 13 0.72 19.33 -4.90
CA PRO A 13 -0.61 18.78 -5.12
C PRO A 13 -1.68 19.61 -4.40
N ASN A 14 -2.83 19.82 -5.05
CA ASN A 14 -3.95 20.53 -4.47
C ASN A 14 -4.73 19.65 -3.47
N ALA A 15 -5.73 20.21 -2.78
CA ALA A 15 -6.49 19.51 -1.74
C ALA A 15 -7.16 18.22 -2.24
N ASP A 16 -7.75 18.25 -3.45
CA ASP A 16 -8.42 17.09 -4.04
C ASP A 16 -7.40 16.00 -4.41
N GLU A 17 -6.24 16.40 -4.93
CA GLU A 17 -5.16 15.46 -5.25
C GLU A 17 -4.60 14.78 -4.00
N LYS A 18 -4.39 15.53 -2.91
CA LYS A 18 -3.98 14.99 -1.62
C LYS A 18 -5.00 14.00 -1.08
N LEU A 19 -6.28 14.35 -1.15
CA LEU A 19 -7.37 13.49 -0.68
C LEU A 19 -7.46 12.19 -1.50
N MET A 20 -7.41 12.28 -2.83
CA MET A 20 -7.51 11.11 -3.70
C MET A 20 -6.31 10.16 -3.53
N ALA A 21 -5.10 10.71 -3.38
CA ALA A 21 -3.92 9.91 -3.04
C ALA A 21 -4.08 9.23 -1.68
N ALA A 22 -4.48 9.98 -0.64
CA ALA A 22 -4.68 9.45 0.70
C ALA A 22 -5.73 8.33 0.75
N ILE A 23 -6.89 8.53 0.10
CA ILE A 23 -7.96 7.53 0.02
C ILE A 23 -7.50 6.27 -0.70
N SER A 24 -6.62 6.40 -1.70
CA SER A 24 -6.07 5.23 -2.40
C SER A 24 -5.29 4.31 -1.45
N HIS A 25 -4.47 4.87 -0.55
CA HIS A 25 -3.72 4.10 0.45
C HIS A 25 -4.58 3.68 1.64
N ALA A 26 -5.49 4.56 2.10
CA ALA A 26 -6.46 4.24 3.15
C ALA A 26 -7.45 3.15 2.69
N GLY A 27 -7.54 2.89 1.38
CA GLY A 27 -8.21 1.75 0.77
C GLY A 27 -8.03 0.47 1.57
N ILE A 28 -6.86 0.22 2.15
CA ILE A 28 -6.53 -0.98 2.92
C ILE A 28 -7.53 -1.31 4.04
N ILE A 29 -8.30 -0.32 4.54
CA ILE A 29 -9.40 -0.52 5.51
C ILE A 29 -10.82 -0.25 4.98
N ILE A 30 -10.99 0.58 3.95
CA ILE A 30 -12.32 1.06 3.50
C ILE A 30 -12.85 0.41 2.22
N GLY A 31 -12.01 -0.27 1.44
CA GLY A 31 -12.45 -0.92 0.19
C GLY A 31 -11.36 -1.63 -0.61
N GLY A 32 -10.18 -1.80 0.01
CA GLY A 32 -8.99 -2.47 -0.49
C GLY A 32 -8.59 -2.05 -1.90
N ILE A 33 -8.25 -3.07 -2.68
CA ILE A 33 -7.76 -2.99 -4.06
C ILE A 33 -8.73 -2.20 -4.96
N LEU A 34 -10.04 -2.31 -4.74
CA LEU A 34 -11.03 -1.66 -5.61
C LEU A 34 -10.94 -0.13 -5.53
N VAL A 35 -10.77 0.44 -4.34
CA VAL A 35 -10.63 1.89 -4.16
C VAL A 35 -9.39 2.39 -4.89
N ALA A 36 -8.23 1.78 -4.65
CA ALA A 36 -6.98 2.16 -5.31
C ALA A 36 -7.05 1.99 -6.84
N LEU A 37 -7.69 0.90 -7.32
CA LEU A 37 -7.86 0.64 -8.75
C LEU A 37 -8.75 1.70 -9.42
N ILE A 38 -9.91 2.01 -8.83
CA ILE A 38 -10.83 3.01 -9.37
C ILE A 38 -10.15 4.37 -9.42
N VAL A 39 -9.50 4.80 -8.33
CA VAL A 39 -8.79 6.09 -8.31
C VAL A 39 -7.68 6.11 -9.36
N TRP A 40 -6.90 5.03 -9.48
CA TRP A 40 -5.86 4.94 -10.50
C TRP A 40 -6.42 5.07 -11.92
N LEU A 41 -7.46 4.30 -12.26
CA LEU A 41 -8.07 4.35 -13.60
C LEU A 41 -8.65 5.73 -13.94
N VAL A 42 -9.24 6.42 -12.97
CA VAL A 42 -9.86 7.73 -13.17
C VAL A 42 -8.83 8.86 -13.24
N GLN A 43 -7.70 8.74 -12.51
CA GLN A 43 -6.74 9.83 -12.33
C GLN A 43 -5.44 9.67 -13.10
N LYS A 44 -5.12 8.47 -13.63
CA LYS A 44 -3.84 8.18 -14.30
C LYS A 44 -3.46 9.16 -15.42
N ASP A 45 -4.44 9.69 -16.14
CA ASP A 45 -4.23 10.63 -17.25
C ASP A 45 -4.48 12.09 -16.86
N LYS A 46 -4.95 12.35 -15.63
CA LYS A 46 -5.36 13.69 -15.14
C LYS A 46 -4.36 14.31 -14.16
N SER A 47 -3.77 13.48 -13.30
CA SER A 47 -2.79 13.93 -12.31
C SER A 47 -1.71 12.87 -12.18
N LYS A 48 -0.48 13.25 -12.52
CA LYS A 48 0.68 12.36 -12.38
C LYS A 48 0.92 11.98 -10.92
N TYR A 49 0.74 12.92 -9.99
CA TYR A 49 0.87 12.65 -8.55
C TYR A 49 -0.16 11.61 -8.09
N VAL A 50 -1.45 11.83 -8.34
CA VAL A 50 -2.50 10.91 -7.91
C VAL A 50 -2.39 9.57 -8.64
N GLY A 51 -2.10 9.59 -9.94
CA GLY A 51 -1.89 8.39 -10.74
C GLY A 51 -0.75 7.53 -10.19
N PHE A 52 0.37 8.14 -9.78
CA PHE A 52 1.49 7.43 -9.18
C PHE A 52 1.15 6.85 -7.80
N GLN A 53 0.58 7.65 -6.90
CA GLN A 53 0.21 7.20 -5.55
C GLN A 53 -0.87 6.10 -5.57
N ALA A 54 -1.89 6.25 -6.42
CA ALA A 54 -2.94 5.24 -6.57
C ALA A 54 -2.40 3.93 -7.15
N LYS A 55 -1.48 3.98 -8.12
CA LYS A 55 -0.80 2.79 -8.65
C LYS A 55 0.07 2.11 -7.59
N GLN A 56 0.79 2.90 -6.78
CA GLN A 56 1.56 2.40 -5.66
C GLN A 56 0.67 1.68 -4.64
N ALA A 57 -0.43 2.31 -4.21
CA ALA A 57 -1.40 1.73 -3.29
C ALA A 57 -2.01 0.43 -3.85
N LEU A 58 -2.36 0.42 -5.15
CA LEU A 58 -2.89 -0.76 -5.82
C LEU A 58 -1.92 -1.94 -5.76
N VAL A 59 -0.66 -1.73 -6.15
CA VAL A 59 0.37 -2.77 -6.11
C VAL A 59 0.65 -3.21 -4.69
N TYR A 60 0.73 -2.27 -3.74
CA TYR A 60 0.95 -2.58 -2.33
C TYR A 60 -0.13 -3.50 -1.76
N GLN A 61 -1.39 -3.15 -1.96
CA GLN A 61 -2.51 -3.94 -1.44
C GLN A 61 -2.60 -5.32 -2.11
N LEU A 62 -2.23 -5.44 -3.38
CA LEU A 62 -2.12 -6.74 -4.06
C LEU A 62 -1.00 -7.60 -3.45
N VAL A 63 0.18 -7.01 -3.21
CA VAL A 63 1.31 -7.70 -2.58
C VAL A 63 0.95 -8.16 -1.16
N VAL A 64 0.32 -7.29 -0.37
CA VAL A 64 -0.16 -7.63 0.99
C VAL A 64 -1.18 -8.76 0.93
N LEU A 65 -2.22 -8.65 0.07
CA LEU A 65 -3.25 -9.68 -0.07
C LEU A 65 -2.66 -11.06 -0.42
N VAL A 66 -1.78 -11.11 -1.41
CA VAL A 66 -1.16 -12.37 -1.85
C VAL A 66 -0.19 -12.89 -0.79
N GLY A 67 0.64 -12.01 -0.21
CA GLY A 67 1.63 -12.38 0.80
C GLY A 67 0.99 -12.93 2.08
N GLU A 68 -0.02 -12.24 2.60
CA GLU A 68 -0.77 -12.69 3.79
C GLU A 68 -1.59 -13.95 3.49
N GLY A 69 -2.14 -14.10 2.28
CA GLY A 69 -2.82 -15.31 1.86
C GLY A 69 -1.89 -16.54 1.86
N ILE A 70 -0.69 -16.41 1.28
CA ILE A 70 0.32 -17.47 1.28
C ILE A 70 0.76 -17.80 2.72
N LEU A 71 1.05 -16.77 3.52
CA LEU A 71 1.48 -16.95 4.90
C LEU A 71 0.39 -17.62 5.75
N GLY A 72 -0.88 -17.27 5.52
CA GLY A 72 -2.03 -17.93 6.16
C GLY A 72 -2.12 -19.42 5.85
N VAL A 73 -1.89 -19.82 4.58
CA VAL A 73 -1.82 -21.24 4.20
C VAL A 73 -0.66 -21.94 4.89
N VAL A 74 0.53 -21.32 4.95
CA VAL A 74 1.70 -21.88 5.65
C VAL A 74 1.41 -22.06 7.14
N VAL A 75 0.84 -21.05 7.81
CA VAL A 75 0.44 -21.11 9.21
C VAL A 75 -0.57 -22.23 9.44
N PHE A 76 -1.56 -22.38 8.55
CA PHE A 76 -2.55 -23.45 8.64
C PHE A 76 -1.92 -24.84 8.54
N VAL A 77 -1.11 -25.08 7.51
CA VAL A 77 -0.46 -26.38 7.29
C VAL A 77 0.45 -26.73 8.46
N LEU A 78 1.33 -25.82 8.89
CA LEU A 78 2.25 -26.06 10.00
C LEU A 78 1.52 -26.23 11.33
N GLY A 79 0.45 -25.46 11.56
CA GLY A 79 -0.38 -25.61 12.75
C GLY A 79 -1.04 -26.98 12.81
N VAL A 80 -1.58 -27.50 11.70
CA VAL A 80 -2.16 -28.85 11.64
C VAL A 80 -1.09 -29.93 11.82
N LEU A 81 0.05 -29.83 11.13
CA LEU A 81 1.15 -30.81 11.22
C LEU A 81 1.74 -30.93 12.63
N THR A 82 1.62 -29.86 13.44
CA THR A 82 2.07 -29.82 14.84
C THR A 82 0.95 -30.14 15.83
N PHE A 83 -0.13 -30.78 15.37
CA PHE A 83 -1.32 -31.12 16.18
C PHE A 83 -1.92 -29.92 16.92
N GLY A 84 -1.85 -28.74 16.31
CA GLY A 84 -2.40 -27.49 16.82
C GLY A 84 -1.45 -26.66 17.69
N ILE A 85 -0.34 -27.21 18.15
CA ILE A 85 0.61 -26.49 19.02
C ILE A 85 1.24 -25.29 18.29
N GLY A 86 1.53 -25.44 16.99
CA GLY A 86 2.11 -24.38 16.17
C GLY A 86 1.23 -23.13 16.07
N PHE A 87 -0.10 -23.26 16.21
CA PHE A 87 -0.99 -22.10 16.12
C PHE A 87 -0.74 -21.06 17.21
N PHE A 88 -0.34 -21.49 18.42
CA PHE A 88 -0.08 -20.57 19.54
C PHE A 88 1.07 -19.59 19.26
N ILE A 89 1.98 -19.93 18.35
CA ILE A 89 3.12 -19.08 17.99
C ILE A 89 2.89 -18.43 16.63
N LEU A 90 2.41 -19.21 15.65
CA LEU A 90 2.30 -18.76 14.26
C LEU A 90 1.15 -17.77 14.06
N VAL A 91 0.03 -17.92 14.77
CA VAL A 91 -1.11 -16.99 14.64
C VAL A 91 -0.77 -15.60 15.19
N PRO A 92 -0.21 -15.44 16.40
CA PRO A 92 0.23 -14.12 16.87
C PRO A 92 1.24 -13.46 15.93
N LEU A 93 2.17 -14.24 15.37
CA LEU A 93 3.15 -13.72 14.41
C LEU A 93 2.47 -13.19 13.14
N LEU A 94 1.51 -13.94 12.58
CA LEU A 94 0.73 -13.50 11.42
C LEU A 94 -0.04 -12.20 11.72
N VAL A 95 -0.62 -12.08 12.91
CA VAL A 95 -1.33 -10.86 13.35
C VAL A 95 -0.38 -9.67 13.43
N ILE A 96 0.81 -9.84 14.02
CA ILE A 96 1.81 -8.77 14.11
C ILE A 96 2.23 -8.29 12.72
N ILE A 97 2.44 -9.22 11.78
CA ILE A 97 2.77 -8.90 10.39
C ILE A 97 1.62 -8.11 9.74
N GLY A 98 0.37 -8.57 9.89
CA GLY A 98 -0.81 -7.87 9.34
C GLY A 98 -1.04 -6.48 9.93
N LEU A 99 -0.75 -6.28 11.21
CA LEU A 99 -0.77 -4.94 11.81
C LEU A 99 0.34 -4.05 11.23
N GLY A 100 1.53 -4.60 10.95
CA GLY A 100 2.61 -3.88 10.31
C GLY A 100 2.24 -3.41 8.89
N THR A 101 1.65 -4.29 8.07
CA THR A 101 1.21 -3.93 6.71
C THR A 101 0.08 -2.89 6.75
N LEU A 102 -0.85 -3.02 7.69
CA LEU A 102 -1.91 -2.05 7.90
C LEU A 102 -1.37 -0.67 8.28
N VAL A 103 -0.51 -0.60 9.30
CA VAL A 103 0.11 0.65 9.77
C VAL A 103 0.90 1.33 8.65
N TYR A 104 1.63 0.56 7.85
CA TYR A 104 2.41 1.11 6.75
C TYR A 104 1.53 1.68 5.62
N GLY A 105 0.40 1.03 5.34
CA GLY A 105 -0.63 1.57 4.44
C GLY A 105 -1.25 2.88 4.94
N LEU A 106 -1.62 2.93 6.23
CA LEU A 106 -2.17 4.15 6.84
C LEU A 106 -1.15 5.27 6.96
N TYR A 107 0.12 4.95 7.18
CA TYR A 107 1.21 5.93 7.17
C TYR A 107 1.39 6.54 5.77
N ALA A 108 1.28 5.74 4.71
CA ALA A 108 1.27 6.25 3.34
C ALA A 108 0.09 7.18 3.08
N ALA A 109 -1.10 6.83 3.58
CA ALA A 109 -2.29 7.67 3.51
C ALA A 109 -2.09 9.02 4.22
N TYR A 110 -1.52 8.99 5.44
CA TYR A 110 -1.19 10.20 6.19
C TYR A 110 -0.20 11.10 5.45
N LYS A 111 0.91 10.53 4.96
CA LYS A 111 1.95 11.27 4.23
C LYS A 111 1.41 11.94 2.96
N THR A 112 0.63 11.21 2.16
CA THR A 112 0.02 11.74 0.95
C THR A 112 -1.05 12.77 1.22
N TYR A 113 -1.76 12.67 2.36
CA TYR A 113 -2.69 13.70 2.83
C TYR A 113 -1.98 15.01 3.25
N SER A 114 -0.79 14.91 3.84
CA SER A 114 0.06 16.09 4.11
C SER A 114 0.58 16.75 2.82
N GLY A 115 0.49 16.06 1.69
CA GLY A 115 1.00 16.52 0.39
C GLY A 115 2.46 16.15 0.14
N GLU A 116 3.00 15.24 0.94
CA GLU A 116 4.30 14.62 0.67
C GLU A 116 4.13 13.44 -0.27
N GLU A 117 5.08 13.26 -1.19
CA GLU A 117 5.12 12.08 -2.04
C GLU A 117 5.58 10.87 -1.22
N PHE A 118 4.69 9.89 -1.06
CA PHE A 118 5.05 8.65 -0.40
C PHE A 118 5.66 7.66 -1.41
N ARG A 119 6.64 6.89 -0.96
CA ARG A 119 7.30 5.85 -1.75
C ARG A 119 7.43 4.58 -0.92
N TYR A 120 6.69 3.55 -1.31
CA TYR A 120 6.92 2.20 -0.82
C TYR A 120 8.31 1.72 -1.25
N TRP A 121 9.13 1.30 -0.29
CA TRP A 121 10.55 1.00 -0.52
C TRP A 121 10.82 0.02 -1.69
N ILE A 122 9.99 -1.02 -1.83
CA ILE A 122 10.18 -2.04 -2.88
C ILE A 122 9.41 -1.69 -4.17
N ILE A 123 8.32 -0.94 -4.06
CA ILE A 123 7.35 -0.77 -5.15
C ILE A 123 7.65 0.47 -5.99
N ALA A 124 8.07 1.57 -5.34
CA ALA A 124 8.22 2.86 -6.01
C ALA A 124 9.22 2.79 -7.18
N ASP A 125 10.39 2.21 -6.95
CA ASP A 125 11.47 2.14 -7.95
C ASP A 125 11.13 1.23 -9.14
N VAL A 126 10.32 0.19 -8.91
CA VAL A 126 9.83 -0.70 -9.96
C VAL A 126 8.83 0.02 -10.86
N LEU A 127 7.99 0.88 -10.29
CA LEU A 127 6.99 1.64 -11.05
C LEU A 127 7.61 2.82 -11.81
N GLU A 128 8.60 3.47 -11.22
CA GLU A 128 9.31 4.59 -11.85
C GLU A 128 10.07 4.16 -13.12
N LYS A 129 10.69 2.98 -13.14
CA LYS A 129 11.39 2.47 -14.34
C LYS A 129 10.47 2.15 -15.53
N LYS A 130 9.16 2.09 -15.34
CA LYS A 130 8.17 1.68 -16.34
C LYS A 130 7.29 2.82 -16.86
N THR A 131 7.54 4.05 -16.43
CA THR A 131 6.74 5.24 -16.76
C THR A 131 7.66 6.30 -17.36
#